data_AF-A0A4Q5TUT7-F1
#
_entry.id   AF-A0A4Q5TUT7-F1
#
_cell.length_a   1.000
_cell.length_b   1.000
_cell.length_c   1.000
_cell.angle_alpha   90.00
_cell.angle_beta   90.00
_cell.angle_gamma   90.00
#
_symmetry.space_group_name_H-M   'P 1'
#
loop_
_entity.id
_entity.type
_entity.pdbx_description
1 polymer ?
#
loop_
_entity_poly.entity_id
_entity_poly.type
_entity_poly.pdbx_seq_one_letter_code
_entity_poly.pdbx_strand_id
1 'polypeptide(L)'
;MNHNTPGRAVKLFRAASLLLISAMVFSCKKDNSPGPCETVTVMGKLTRRCDSVYEFRTSGGGSIEIDMYKGQVIVRHADYSALSIEFWGGLINGNTKTNNFLHENLRGKHVKDKLLPTRTLIFPDGAKITMVATSMDTEAQTISIYDGNESHQFDFAAKTVKHSSLDGAKARQLDAAEADGETASFSIDSDGVEFYNIYHEVTPGNKIDGRVMIGSLDRTRETQVNDYFDDPRLSHT
;
A
#
# COMPACT_ATOMS: atom_id res chain seq x y z
N MET A 1 -17.06 -9.53 79.24
CA MET A 1 -17.95 -10.27 80.15
C MET A 1 -18.36 -11.56 79.46
N ASN A 2 -17.83 -12.67 79.99
CA ASN A 2 -18.11 -14.05 79.61
C ASN A 2 -19.34 -14.59 80.36
N HIS A 3 -19.85 -15.74 79.88
CA HIS A 3 -20.81 -16.71 80.44
C HIS A 3 -22.18 -16.71 79.74
N ASN A 4 -22.41 -17.58 78.74
CA ASN A 4 -22.67 -19.03 78.79
C ASN A 4 -23.77 -19.47 79.79
N THR A 5 -24.87 -20.02 79.26
CA THR A 5 -25.53 -21.25 79.73
C THR A 5 -26.60 -21.74 78.72
N PRO A 6 -27.00 -23.04 78.75
CA PRO A 6 -27.19 -23.87 77.56
C PRO A 6 -28.61 -24.48 77.44
N GLY A 7 -28.87 -25.25 76.38
CA GLY A 7 -29.91 -26.30 76.47
C GLY A 7 -30.52 -26.82 75.17
N ARG A 8 -29.99 -27.98 74.72
CA ARG A 8 -30.68 -29.14 74.11
C ARG A 8 -31.74 -28.92 72.99
N ALA A 9 -31.52 -29.56 71.85
CA ALA A 9 -32.15 -30.86 71.55
C ALA A 9 -31.64 -31.45 70.23
N VAL A 10 -31.22 -32.71 70.27
CA VAL A 10 -30.86 -33.55 69.13
C VAL A 10 -32.14 -33.99 68.42
N LYS A 11 -32.22 -33.81 67.10
CA LYS A 11 -33.09 -34.60 66.23
C LYS A 11 -32.29 -35.08 65.02
N LEU A 12 -32.07 -36.40 64.99
CA LEU A 12 -31.74 -37.17 63.80
C LEU A 12 -32.72 -36.81 62.68
N PHE A 13 -32.20 -36.40 61.52
CA PHE A 13 -32.93 -36.55 60.28
C PHE A 13 -32.02 -37.11 59.19
N ARG A 14 -32.67 -37.97 58.40
CA ARG A 14 -32.11 -38.99 57.53
C ARG A 14 -31.51 -38.41 56.25
N ALA A 15 -30.62 -39.22 55.70
CA ALA A 15 -29.98 -39.04 54.41
C ALA A 15 -30.97 -38.76 53.27
N ALA A 16 -30.55 -37.88 52.36
CA ALA A 16 -30.90 -37.93 50.95
C ALA A 16 -29.69 -37.44 50.17
N SER A 17 -28.91 -38.39 49.63
CA SER A 17 -27.88 -38.12 48.64
C SER A 17 -28.55 -37.57 47.38
N LEU A 18 -28.49 -36.26 47.18
CA LEU A 18 -28.72 -35.67 45.87
C LEU A 18 -27.42 -35.74 45.08
N LEU A 19 -27.38 -36.62 44.09
CA LEU A 19 -26.40 -36.62 43.02
C LEU A 19 -26.55 -35.28 42.25
N LEU A 20 -25.69 -34.30 42.53
CA LEU A 20 -25.54 -33.14 41.67
C LEU A 20 -24.79 -33.59 40.42
N ILE A 21 -25.53 -33.87 39.35
CA ILE A 21 -24.96 -33.95 38.00
C ILE A 21 -24.56 -32.52 37.63
N SER A 22 -23.27 -32.22 37.82
CA SER A 22 -22.66 -30.99 37.34
C SER A 22 -22.64 -31.06 35.81
N ALA A 23 -23.70 -30.54 35.19
CA ALA A 23 -23.72 -30.29 33.76
C ALA A 23 -22.64 -29.23 33.48
N MET A 24 -21.46 -29.67 33.05
CA MET A 24 -20.49 -28.79 32.40
C MET A 24 -21.14 -28.28 31.12
N VAL A 25 -21.82 -27.14 31.21
CA VAL A 25 -22.09 -26.31 30.05
C VAL A 25 -20.73 -25.88 29.54
N PHE A 26 -20.25 -26.57 28.51
CA PHE A 26 -19.24 -26.04 27.63
C PHE A 26 -19.80 -24.75 27.07
N SER A 27 -19.49 -23.63 27.74
CA SER A 27 -19.61 -22.32 27.14
C SER A 27 -18.59 -22.32 26.01
N CYS A 28 -19.05 -22.71 24.82
CA CYS A 28 -18.36 -22.41 23.58
C CYS A 28 -18.19 -20.89 23.60
N LYS A 29 -16.99 -20.42 23.98
CA LYS A 29 -16.54 -19.08 23.65
C LYS A 29 -16.72 -19.02 22.14
N LYS A 30 -17.70 -18.22 21.71
CA LYS A 30 -17.85 -17.84 20.32
C LYS A 30 -16.50 -17.22 19.97
N ASP A 31 -15.69 -17.96 19.21
CA ASP A 31 -14.48 -17.40 18.65
C ASP A 31 -14.91 -16.16 17.89
N ASN A 32 -14.54 -15.00 18.43
CA ASN A 32 -14.60 -13.75 17.69
C ASN A 32 -13.49 -13.83 16.66
N SER A 33 -13.68 -14.67 15.64
CA SER A 33 -12.93 -14.53 14.41
C SER A 33 -13.08 -13.06 14.01
N PRO A 34 -11.98 -12.32 13.86
CA PRO A 34 -12.06 -10.94 13.39
C PRO A 34 -12.91 -10.95 12.12
N GLY A 35 -13.95 -10.13 12.10
CA GLY A 35 -14.87 -10.06 10.97
C GLY A 35 -14.10 -9.81 9.67
N PRO A 36 -14.69 -10.16 8.51
CA PRO A 36 -14.06 -9.89 7.22
C PRO A 36 -13.69 -8.41 7.13
N CYS A 37 -12.48 -8.14 6.65
CA CYS A 37 -11.97 -6.79 6.44
C CYS A 37 -12.97 -5.97 5.63
N GLU A 38 -13.60 -4.97 6.23
CA GLU A 38 -14.56 -4.12 5.53
C GLU A 38 -13.81 -3.02 4.78
N THR A 39 -14.16 -2.87 3.49
CA THR A 39 -13.64 -1.77 2.69
C THR A 39 -14.42 -0.51 3.02
N VAL A 40 -13.70 0.53 3.45
CA VAL A 40 -14.29 1.83 3.84
C VAL A 40 -13.79 2.91 2.89
N THR A 41 -14.71 3.70 2.33
CA THR A 41 -14.34 4.90 1.57
C THR A 41 -13.72 5.93 2.50
N VAL A 42 -12.50 6.39 2.16
CA VAL A 42 -11.83 7.48 2.89
C VAL A 42 -12.35 8.81 2.37
N MET A 43 -12.21 9.03 1.06
CA MET A 43 -12.69 10.22 0.36
C MET A 43 -12.61 10.00 -1.15
N GLY A 44 -13.62 10.43 -1.90
CA GLY A 44 -13.60 10.33 -3.37
C GLY A 44 -13.37 8.90 -3.85
N LYS A 45 -12.37 8.73 -4.71
CA LYS A 45 -11.97 7.45 -5.28
C LYS A 45 -10.99 6.67 -4.39
N LEU A 46 -10.61 7.21 -3.23
CA LEU A 46 -9.75 6.55 -2.25
C LEU A 46 -10.56 5.69 -1.27
N THR A 47 -10.26 4.40 -1.24
CA THR A 47 -10.81 3.42 -0.30
C THR A 47 -9.72 2.79 0.54
N ARG A 48 -10.10 2.24 1.69
CA ARG A 48 -9.23 1.47 2.58
C ARG A 48 -9.81 0.07 2.74
N ARG A 49 -9.12 -0.96 2.25
CA ARG A 49 -9.59 -2.36 2.26
C ARG A 49 -9.31 -3.10 3.58
N CYS A 50 -8.31 -2.64 4.35
CA CYS A 50 -7.89 -3.12 5.67
C CYS A 50 -7.11 -2.04 6.44
N ASP A 51 -6.64 -2.30 7.66
CA ASP A 51 -5.97 -1.29 8.53
C ASP A 51 -4.77 -0.54 7.89
N SER A 52 -4.16 -1.05 6.81
CA SER A 52 -3.02 -0.40 6.14
C SER A 52 -3.02 -0.41 4.62
N VAL A 53 -4.05 -0.97 3.96
CA VAL A 53 -4.09 -1.10 2.50
C VAL A 53 -5.12 -0.12 1.93
N TYR A 54 -4.61 0.83 1.16
CA TYR A 54 -5.42 1.82 0.46
C TYR A 54 -5.47 1.48 -1.02
N GLU A 55 -6.60 1.76 -1.64
CA GLU A 55 -6.76 1.65 -3.08
C GLU A 55 -7.37 2.93 -3.61
N PHE A 56 -6.74 3.49 -4.63
CA PHE A 56 -7.26 4.59 -5.42
C PHE A 56 -7.58 4.11 -6.84
N ARG A 57 -8.78 4.42 -7.32
CA ARG A 57 -9.20 4.14 -8.70
C ARG A 57 -9.09 5.42 -9.52
N THR A 58 -8.30 5.39 -10.59
CA THR A 58 -8.19 6.53 -11.52
C THR A 58 -9.43 6.63 -12.41
N SER A 59 -9.64 7.77 -13.06
CA SER A 59 -10.79 7.98 -13.95
C SER A 59 -10.75 7.10 -15.22
N GLY A 60 -9.56 6.74 -15.70
CA GLY A 60 -9.31 6.00 -16.93
C GLY A 60 -9.20 4.48 -16.76
N GLY A 61 -9.49 3.95 -15.57
CA GLY A 61 -9.47 2.50 -15.32
C GLY A 61 -8.19 1.96 -14.70
N GLY A 62 -7.20 2.81 -14.42
CA GLY A 62 -6.06 2.52 -13.58
C GLY A 62 -6.43 2.33 -12.10
N SER A 63 -5.64 1.53 -11.38
CA SER A 63 -5.75 1.38 -9.92
C SER A 63 -4.37 1.48 -9.28
N ILE A 64 -4.30 2.18 -8.16
CA ILE A 64 -3.12 2.32 -7.31
C ILE A 64 -3.44 1.68 -5.96
N GLU A 65 -2.70 0.65 -5.58
CA GLU A 65 -2.76 0.01 -4.27
C GLU A 65 -1.54 0.47 -3.45
N ILE A 66 -1.76 0.90 -2.21
CA ILE A 66 -0.71 1.35 -1.30
C ILE A 66 -0.81 0.54 -0.01
N ASP A 67 0.19 -0.30 0.26
CA ASP A 67 0.37 -1.01 1.52
C ASP A 67 1.39 -0.26 2.39
N MET A 68 0.88 0.56 3.31
CA MET A 68 1.73 1.39 4.19
C MET A 68 2.55 0.57 5.18
N TYR A 69 2.17 -0.70 5.44
CA TYR A 69 2.94 -1.56 6.33
C TYR A 69 4.13 -2.17 5.61
N LYS A 70 3.96 -2.54 4.34
CA LYS A 70 5.02 -3.12 3.51
C LYS A 70 5.89 -2.09 2.80
N GLY A 71 5.51 -0.82 2.76
CA GLY A 71 6.27 0.16 1.95
C GLY A 71 6.08 -0.08 0.45
N GLN A 72 4.91 -0.59 0.04
CA GLN A 72 4.67 -1.11 -1.32
C GLN A 72 3.56 -0.32 -2.01
N VAL A 73 3.77 -0.05 -3.30
CA VAL A 73 2.78 0.52 -4.21
C VAL A 73 2.62 -0.43 -5.40
N ILE A 74 1.39 -0.76 -5.77
CA ILE A 74 1.10 -1.57 -6.95
C ILE A 74 0.15 -0.82 -7.87
N VAL A 75 0.56 -0.66 -9.12
CA VAL A 75 -0.20 -0.01 -10.17
C VAL A 75 -0.66 -1.04 -11.20
N ARG A 76 -1.95 -0.99 -11.54
CA ARG A 76 -2.61 -1.86 -12.53
C ARG A 76 -3.53 -1.04 -13.43
N HIS A 77 -3.98 -1.61 -14.54
CA HIS A 77 -4.94 -0.97 -15.44
C HIS A 77 -5.97 -1.96 -15.97
N ALA A 78 -7.23 -1.54 -16.10
CA ALA A 78 -8.32 -2.41 -16.57
C ALA A 78 -8.11 -2.94 -17.99
N ASP A 79 -7.49 -2.14 -18.88
CA ASP A 79 -7.25 -2.50 -20.28
C ASP A 79 -6.14 -3.56 -20.47
N TYR A 80 -5.39 -3.87 -19.42
CA TYR A 80 -4.37 -4.91 -19.43
C TYR A 80 -4.25 -5.57 -18.07
N SER A 81 -4.99 -6.66 -17.85
CA SER A 81 -5.02 -7.39 -16.57
C SER A 81 -3.66 -7.92 -16.13
N ALA A 82 -2.76 -8.14 -17.09
CA ALA A 82 -1.38 -8.54 -16.89
C ALA A 82 -0.44 -7.40 -16.42
N LEU A 83 -0.87 -6.14 -16.51
CA LEU A 83 -0.08 -4.99 -16.08
C LEU A 83 -0.04 -4.94 -14.55
N SER A 84 1.18 -5.04 -14.02
CA SER A 84 1.48 -4.78 -12.62
C SER A 84 2.83 -4.09 -12.54
N ILE A 85 2.82 -2.78 -12.31
CA ILE A 85 4.03 -2.02 -11.97
C ILE A 85 4.06 -1.93 -10.46
N GLU A 86 5.15 -2.38 -9.85
CA GLU A 86 5.28 -2.43 -8.40
C GLU A 86 6.49 -1.60 -7.97
N PHE A 87 6.28 -0.77 -6.96
CA PHE A 87 7.32 0.00 -6.29
C PHE A 87 7.41 -0.47 -4.84
N TRP A 88 8.59 -0.85 -4.38
CA TRP A 88 8.76 -1.26 -2.98
C TRP A 88 10.12 -0.86 -2.42
N GLY A 89 10.11 -0.46 -1.13
CA GLY A 89 11.22 0.27 -0.50
C GLY A 89 12.00 -0.49 0.57
N GLY A 90 11.77 -1.79 0.78
CA GLY A 90 12.53 -2.56 1.76
C GLY A 90 12.10 -4.01 1.92
N LEU A 91 13.09 -4.89 2.15
CA LEU A 91 12.88 -6.21 2.73
C LEU A 91 13.12 -6.10 4.24
N ILE A 92 12.14 -6.51 5.03
CA ILE A 92 12.35 -6.78 6.46
C ILE A 92 12.86 -8.22 6.57
N ASN A 93 14.17 -8.42 6.66
CA ASN A 93 14.73 -9.70 7.07
C ASN A 93 14.90 -9.71 8.60
N GLY A 94 13.89 -10.18 9.31
CA GLY A 94 13.87 -10.12 10.78
C GLY A 94 13.75 -8.68 11.29
N ASN A 95 14.78 -8.17 11.96
CA ASN A 95 14.84 -6.79 12.48
C ASN A 95 15.81 -5.87 11.71
N THR A 96 16.43 -6.36 10.63
CA THR A 96 17.46 -5.61 9.91
C THR A 96 16.89 -5.06 8.60
N LYS A 97 16.87 -3.74 8.45
CA LYS A 97 16.62 -3.07 7.17
C LYS A 97 17.86 -3.26 6.29
N THR A 98 17.79 -4.08 5.26
CA THR A 98 19.00 -4.53 4.53
C THR A 98 19.36 -3.70 3.30
N ASN A 99 18.47 -2.83 2.80
CA ASN A 99 18.70 -1.72 1.86
C ASN A 99 17.33 -1.22 1.40
N ASN A 100 17.14 0.10 1.33
CA ASN A 100 15.84 0.69 1.04
C ASN A 100 15.85 1.44 -0.30
N PHE A 101 16.18 0.74 -1.39
CA PHE A 101 15.92 1.29 -2.72
C PHE A 101 14.43 1.18 -3.01
N LEU A 102 13.88 2.16 -3.73
CA LEU A 102 12.57 2.00 -4.33
C LEU A 102 12.77 1.15 -5.59
N HIS A 103 12.66 -0.15 -5.41
CA HIS A 103 12.75 -1.15 -6.47
C HIS A 103 11.53 -1.02 -7.35
N GLU A 104 11.74 -1.09 -8.66
CA GLU A 104 10.70 -1.05 -9.69
C GLU A 104 10.62 -2.44 -10.32
N ASN A 105 9.44 -3.06 -10.23
CA ASN A 105 9.17 -4.36 -10.84
C ASN A 105 8.05 -4.21 -11.88
N LEU A 106 8.19 -4.92 -13.00
CA LEU A 106 7.14 -5.09 -14.00
C LEU A 106 6.74 -6.56 -14.00
N ARG A 107 5.47 -6.85 -13.70
CA ARG A 107 4.91 -8.21 -13.55
C ARG A 107 5.79 -9.11 -12.66
N GLY A 108 6.25 -8.56 -11.54
CA GLY A 108 7.07 -9.27 -10.55
C GLY A 108 8.55 -9.42 -10.90
N LYS A 109 8.98 -9.16 -12.14
CA LYS A 109 10.41 -9.09 -12.49
C LYS A 109 10.95 -7.70 -12.13
N HIS A 110 12.05 -7.64 -11.39
CA HIS A 110 12.79 -6.39 -11.18
C HIS A 110 13.30 -5.87 -12.53
N VAL A 111 13.10 -4.58 -12.79
CA VAL A 111 13.55 -3.91 -14.02
C VAL A 111 14.48 -2.74 -13.74
N LYS A 112 14.39 -2.13 -12.55
CA LYS A 112 15.11 -0.90 -12.25
C LYS A 112 15.04 -0.55 -10.76
N ASP A 113 15.98 0.23 -10.28
CA ASP A 113 15.85 1.00 -9.03
C ASP A 113 15.78 2.50 -9.33
N LYS A 114 15.09 3.30 -8.48
CA LYS A 114 15.06 4.76 -8.65
C LYS A 114 16.46 5.38 -8.71
N LEU A 115 16.63 6.40 -9.56
CA LEU A 115 17.87 7.17 -9.70
C LEU A 115 17.79 8.58 -9.10
N LEU A 116 16.63 8.97 -8.58
CA LEU A 116 16.41 10.23 -7.87
C LEU A 116 15.60 9.95 -6.58
N PRO A 117 15.68 10.80 -5.54
CA PRO A 117 14.92 10.60 -4.30
C PRO A 117 13.39 10.61 -4.49
N THR A 118 12.92 11.31 -5.52
CA THR A 118 11.51 11.37 -5.89
C THR A 118 11.26 10.60 -7.17
N ARG A 119 10.17 9.80 -7.18
CA ARG A 119 9.72 8.98 -8.31
C ARG A 119 8.25 9.26 -8.58
N THR A 120 7.90 9.58 -9.82
CA THR A 120 6.52 9.80 -10.24
C THR A 120 6.11 8.82 -11.33
N LEU A 121 4.86 8.35 -11.26
CA LEU A 121 4.18 7.66 -12.35
C LEU A 121 2.95 8.46 -12.77
N ILE A 122 2.87 8.78 -14.06
CA ILE A 122 1.71 9.42 -14.70
C ILE A 122 0.97 8.37 -15.54
N PHE A 123 -0.31 8.18 -15.24
CA PHE A 123 -1.20 7.31 -15.99
C PHE A 123 -1.58 7.95 -17.33
N PRO A 124 -1.99 7.15 -18.33
CA PRO A 124 -2.49 7.67 -19.61
C PRO A 124 -3.67 8.65 -19.50
N ASP A 125 -4.46 8.56 -18.43
CA ASP A 125 -5.59 9.47 -18.15
C ASP A 125 -5.19 10.75 -17.41
N GLY A 126 -3.90 10.92 -17.10
CA GLY A 126 -3.36 12.06 -16.39
C GLY A 126 -3.37 11.95 -14.87
N ALA A 127 -3.89 10.85 -14.29
CA ALA A 127 -3.72 10.61 -12.86
C ALA A 127 -2.22 10.46 -12.53
N LYS A 128 -1.79 11.03 -11.41
CA LYS A 128 -0.38 11.07 -11.02
C LYS A 128 -0.20 10.50 -9.62
N ILE A 129 0.83 9.67 -9.45
CA ILE A 129 1.35 9.27 -8.13
C ILE A 129 2.80 9.67 -8.01
N THR A 130 3.14 10.37 -6.93
CA THR A 130 4.50 10.79 -6.58
C THR A 130 4.92 10.10 -5.29
N MET A 131 6.11 9.51 -5.27
CA MET A 131 6.72 8.87 -4.12
C MET A 131 8.01 9.61 -3.76
N VAL A 132 8.06 10.19 -2.56
CA VAL A 132 9.19 11.03 -2.12
C VAL A 132 9.95 10.33 -1.00
N ALA A 133 11.27 10.24 -1.14
CA ALA A 133 12.19 9.83 -0.10
C ALA A 133 13.22 10.93 0.19
N THR A 134 13.94 10.80 1.31
CA THR A 134 15.03 11.73 1.67
C THR A 134 16.27 11.57 0.81
N SER A 135 16.46 10.38 0.23
CA SER A 135 17.63 10.01 -0.57
C SER A 135 17.30 8.83 -1.48
N MET A 136 18.23 8.46 -2.37
CA MET A 136 18.03 7.34 -3.30
C MET A 136 17.98 5.97 -2.61
N ASP A 137 18.63 5.84 -1.46
CA ASP A 137 18.79 4.62 -0.66
C ASP A 137 17.80 4.52 0.52
N THR A 138 16.79 5.40 0.55
CA THR A 138 15.73 5.39 1.57
C THR A 138 14.35 5.08 0.99
N GLU A 139 13.50 4.50 1.84
CA GLU A 139 12.12 4.18 1.52
C GLU A 139 11.30 5.46 1.29
N ALA A 140 10.18 5.35 0.56
CA ALA A 140 9.26 6.46 0.41
C ALA A 140 8.72 6.88 1.79
N GLN A 141 8.84 8.17 2.11
CA GLN A 141 8.30 8.75 3.34
C GLN A 141 6.90 9.31 3.11
N THR A 142 6.68 9.88 1.93
CA THR A 142 5.38 10.40 1.53
C THR A 142 5.00 9.90 0.15
N ILE A 143 3.70 9.66 -0.02
CA ILE A 143 3.09 9.42 -1.32
C ILE A 143 2.00 10.46 -1.53
N SER A 144 1.96 11.03 -2.72
CA SER A 144 0.92 11.95 -3.15
C SER A 144 0.18 11.35 -4.36
N ILE A 145 -1.14 11.49 -4.42
CA ILE A 145 -1.97 11.15 -5.59
C ILE A 145 -2.73 12.40 -6.01
N TYR A 146 -2.70 12.71 -7.31
CA TYR A 146 -3.49 13.78 -7.93
C TYR A 146 -4.26 13.24 -9.13
N ASP A 147 -5.56 13.49 -9.18
CA ASP A 147 -6.43 13.06 -10.29
C ASP A 147 -7.64 14.01 -10.38
N GLY A 148 -7.59 14.93 -11.34
CA GLY A 148 -8.64 15.92 -11.57
C GLY A 148 -8.83 16.86 -10.37
N ASN A 149 -9.90 16.65 -9.62
CA ASN A 149 -10.20 17.42 -8.41
C ASN A 149 -9.75 16.75 -7.11
N GLU A 150 -9.18 15.56 -7.18
CA GLU A 150 -8.78 14.79 -6.00
C GLU A 150 -7.29 14.97 -5.69
N SER A 151 -6.98 15.12 -4.40
CA SER A 151 -5.60 15.11 -3.89
C SER A 151 -5.54 14.31 -2.59
N HIS A 152 -4.61 13.36 -2.52
CA HIS A 152 -4.38 12.55 -1.33
C HIS A 152 -2.90 12.53 -0.99
N GLN A 153 -2.56 12.60 0.29
CA GLN A 153 -1.18 12.48 0.76
C GLN A 153 -1.10 11.49 1.92
N PHE A 154 -0.14 10.58 1.83
CA PHE A 154 0.14 9.53 2.80
C PHE A 154 1.47 9.84 3.50
N ASP A 155 1.54 9.51 4.79
CA ASP A 155 2.77 9.48 5.57
C ASP A 155 3.05 8.06 6.03
N PHE A 156 4.18 7.51 5.56
CA PHE A 156 4.58 6.14 5.86
C PHE A 156 5.16 5.99 7.27
N ALA A 157 5.76 7.04 7.83
CA ALA A 157 6.26 7.03 9.21
C ALA A 157 5.09 7.04 10.21
N ALA A 158 4.09 7.88 9.97
CA ALA A 158 2.88 7.94 10.81
C ALA A 158 1.88 6.82 10.48
N LYS A 159 2.00 6.17 9.31
CA LYS A 159 1.04 5.18 8.78
C LYS A 159 -0.37 5.76 8.70
N THR A 160 -0.49 6.96 8.15
CA THR A 160 -1.78 7.67 8.04
C THR A 160 -1.92 8.41 6.72
N VAL A 161 -3.17 8.70 6.37
CA VAL A 161 -3.50 9.70 5.35
C VAL A 161 -3.42 11.07 6.00
N LYS A 162 -2.41 11.88 5.61
CA LYS A 162 -2.19 13.25 6.12
C LYS A 162 -3.22 14.24 5.58
N HIS A 163 -3.58 14.07 4.31
CA HIS A 163 -4.43 14.99 3.59
C HIS A 163 -5.27 14.22 2.58
N SER A 164 -6.53 14.62 2.44
CA SER A 164 -7.43 14.18 1.38
C SER A 164 -8.39 15.32 1.07
N SER A 165 -8.61 15.61 -0.21
CA SER A 165 -9.52 16.68 -0.64
C SER A 165 -10.05 16.43 -2.05
N LEU A 166 -11.27 16.90 -2.30
CA LEU A 166 -11.95 16.90 -3.59
C LEU A 166 -12.01 18.31 -4.23
N ASP A 167 -11.10 19.20 -3.82
CA ASP A 167 -10.94 20.55 -4.35
C ASP A 167 -9.87 20.57 -5.45
N GLY A 168 -10.30 20.78 -6.70
CA GLY A 168 -9.40 20.81 -7.84
C GLY A 168 -8.46 22.01 -7.91
N ALA A 169 -8.81 23.15 -7.30
CA ALA A 169 -7.86 24.25 -7.21
C ALA A 169 -6.72 23.88 -6.25
N LYS A 170 -7.06 23.28 -5.10
CA LYS A 170 -6.07 22.76 -4.15
C LYS A 170 -5.24 21.63 -4.75
N ALA A 171 -5.86 20.68 -5.46
CA ALA A 171 -5.15 19.58 -6.10
C ALA A 171 -4.10 20.09 -7.09
N ARG A 172 -4.48 21.01 -8.00
CA ARG A 172 -3.54 21.65 -8.94
C ARG A 172 -2.44 22.45 -8.26
N GLN A 173 -2.75 23.15 -7.18
CA GLN A 173 -1.75 23.91 -6.42
C GLN A 173 -0.71 22.99 -5.78
N LEU A 174 -1.16 21.90 -5.16
CA LEU A 174 -0.28 20.92 -4.53
C LEU A 174 0.57 20.19 -5.57
N ASP A 175 -0.06 19.75 -6.65
CA ASP A 175 0.59 19.14 -7.82
C ASP A 175 1.70 20.03 -8.38
N ALA A 176 1.40 21.31 -8.68
CA ALA A 176 2.37 22.25 -9.22
C ALA A 176 3.51 22.63 -8.25
N ALA A 177 3.33 22.41 -6.95
CA ALA A 177 4.33 22.69 -5.93
C ALA A 177 5.24 21.49 -5.63
N GLU A 178 4.84 20.28 -6.03
CA GLU A 178 5.60 19.06 -5.83
C GLU A 178 6.53 18.81 -7.02
N ALA A 179 7.79 18.48 -6.76
CA ALA A 179 8.74 18.11 -7.81
C ALA A 179 8.49 16.65 -8.21
N ASP A 180 8.41 16.34 -9.50
CA ASP A 180 8.13 14.97 -9.94
C ASP A 180 9.33 14.02 -9.84
N GLY A 181 10.55 14.55 -9.71
CA GLY A 181 11.77 13.77 -9.71
C GLY A 181 11.90 12.94 -10.99
N GLU A 182 12.18 11.65 -10.85
CA GLU A 182 12.21 10.73 -11.98
C GLU A 182 10.79 10.35 -12.41
N THR A 183 10.34 10.79 -13.58
CA THR A 183 8.95 10.60 -14.02
C THR A 183 8.81 9.55 -15.11
N ALA A 184 7.91 8.60 -14.89
CA ALA A 184 7.53 7.61 -15.87
C ALA A 184 6.06 7.67 -16.25
N SER A 185 5.78 7.00 -17.36
CA SER A 185 4.44 6.65 -17.79
C SER A 185 4.46 5.23 -18.38
N PHE A 186 3.31 4.76 -18.79
CA PHE A 186 3.18 3.53 -19.56
C PHE A 186 2.16 3.73 -20.68
N SER A 187 2.31 2.96 -21.75
CA SER A 187 1.31 2.86 -22.82
C SER A 187 0.76 1.44 -22.87
N ILE A 188 -0.50 1.33 -23.31
CA ILE A 188 -1.17 0.05 -23.56
C ILE A 188 -1.71 0.11 -24.98
N ASP A 189 -1.35 -0.86 -25.81
CA ASP A 189 -1.82 -0.97 -27.19
C ASP A 189 -2.12 -2.43 -27.57
N SER A 190 -2.19 -2.72 -28.88
CA SER A 190 -2.42 -4.06 -29.41
C SER A 190 -1.26 -5.03 -29.17
N ASP A 191 -0.05 -4.51 -29.01
CA ASP A 191 1.18 -5.30 -28.93
C ASP A 191 1.55 -5.58 -27.48
N GLY A 192 1.19 -4.67 -26.57
CA GLY A 192 1.13 -4.93 -25.14
C GLY A 192 1.31 -3.68 -24.29
N VAL A 193 2.31 -3.69 -23.42
CA VAL A 193 2.64 -2.58 -22.52
C VAL A 193 4.07 -2.13 -22.75
N GLU A 194 4.28 -0.82 -22.85
CA GLU A 194 5.59 -0.20 -22.66
C GLU A 194 5.59 0.59 -21.35
N PHE A 195 6.64 0.43 -20.55
CA PHE A 195 6.90 1.20 -19.33
C PHE A 195 8.19 1.99 -19.52
N TYR A 196 8.13 3.31 -19.36
CA TYR A 196 9.22 4.20 -19.75
C TYR A 196 9.26 5.48 -18.90
N ASN A 197 10.46 6.01 -18.70
CA ASN A 197 10.64 7.38 -18.23
C ASN A 197 10.29 8.38 -19.33
N ILE A 198 9.80 9.55 -18.94
CA ILE A 198 9.44 10.64 -19.85
C ILE A 198 10.25 11.92 -19.61
N TYR A 199 10.52 12.26 -18.34
CA TYR A 199 11.34 13.41 -17.97
C TYR A 199 11.85 13.30 -16.54
N HIS A 200 12.80 14.17 -16.18
CA HIS A 200 13.21 14.43 -14.81
C HIS A 200 12.83 15.85 -14.37
N GLU A 201 12.41 16.03 -13.12
CA GLU A 201 12.03 17.33 -12.54
C GLU A 201 12.46 17.42 -11.07
N VAL A 202 13.68 17.87 -10.82
CA VAL A 202 14.19 18.04 -9.44
C VAL A 202 13.66 19.32 -8.79
N THR A 203 13.31 20.32 -9.59
CA THR A 203 12.70 21.59 -9.15
C THR A 203 11.36 21.75 -9.86
N PRO A 204 10.26 22.01 -9.14
CA PRO A 204 8.95 22.15 -9.77
C PRO A 204 8.96 23.19 -10.89
N GLY A 205 8.41 22.82 -12.05
CA GLY A 205 8.38 23.61 -13.27
C GLY A 205 9.61 23.49 -14.17
N ASN A 206 10.69 22.83 -13.73
CA ASN A 206 11.91 22.65 -14.52
C ASN A 206 12.09 21.21 -14.99
N LYS A 207 11.38 20.86 -16.07
CA LYS A 207 11.39 19.52 -16.67
C LYS A 207 12.53 19.37 -17.67
N ILE A 208 13.26 18.27 -17.54
CA ILE A 208 14.30 17.84 -18.47
C ILE A 208 13.77 16.59 -19.17
N ASP A 209 13.33 16.74 -20.41
CA ASP A 209 12.75 15.65 -21.19
C ASP A 209 13.81 14.59 -21.52
N GLY A 210 13.38 13.32 -21.48
CA GLY A 210 14.26 12.19 -21.71
C GLY A 210 13.47 10.90 -21.70
N ARG A 211 12.97 10.48 -22.87
CA ARG A 211 12.29 9.19 -22.97
C ARG A 211 13.30 8.06 -22.88
N VAL A 212 13.19 7.22 -21.85
CA VAL A 212 14.04 6.03 -21.66
C VAL A 212 13.13 4.83 -21.43
N MET A 213 13.26 3.81 -22.27
CA MET A 213 12.51 2.57 -22.09
C MET A 213 13.01 1.83 -20.85
N ILE A 214 12.09 1.36 -20.01
CA ILE A 214 12.41 0.57 -18.82
C ILE A 214 12.08 -0.90 -19.07
N GLY A 215 10.84 -1.18 -19.48
CA GLY A 215 10.37 -2.55 -19.66
C GLY A 215 9.18 -2.66 -20.60
N SER A 216 8.92 -3.87 -21.09
CA SER A 216 7.71 -4.16 -21.85
C SER A 216 7.11 -5.54 -21.55
N LEU A 217 5.80 -5.65 -21.82
CA LEU A 217 5.04 -6.90 -21.82
C LEU A 217 4.45 -7.10 -23.21
N ASP A 218 4.58 -8.31 -23.75
CA ASP A 218 3.98 -8.71 -25.04
C ASP A 218 2.64 -9.43 -24.78
N ARG A 219 1.56 -9.02 -25.46
CA ARG A 219 0.23 -9.65 -25.32
C ARG A 219 0.22 -11.15 -25.59
N THR A 220 1.07 -11.62 -26.50
CA THR A 220 1.16 -13.03 -26.87
C THR A 220 1.95 -13.86 -25.86
N ARG A 221 2.76 -13.19 -25.02
CA ARG A 221 3.67 -13.81 -24.06
C ARG A 221 3.65 -13.01 -22.77
N GLU A 222 2.46 -12.86 -22.19
CA GLU A 222 2.27 -11.86 -21.14
C GLU A 222 3.17 -12.08 -19.92
N THR A 223 3.61 -13.31 -19.63
CA THR A 223 4.55 -13.65 -18.54
C THR A 223 5.99 -13.27 -18.81
N GLN A 224 6.36 -12.96 -20.05
CA GLN A 224 7.69 -12.54 -20.43
C GLN A 224 7.82 -11.02 -20.28
N VAL A 225 8.71 -10.61 -19.37
CA VAL A 225 9.09 -9.20 -19.20
C VAL A 225 10.40 -8.96 -19.94
N ASN A 226 10.34 -8.09 -20.96
CA ASN A 226 11.54 -7.57 -21.59
C ASN A 226 12.02 -6.39 -20.75
N ASP A 227 13.28 -6.46 -20.33
CA ASP A 227 13.94 -5.45 -19.51
C ASP A 227 14.97 -4.73 -20.38
N TYR A 228 14.88 -3.41 -20.43
CA TYR A 228 15.70 -2.55 -21.29
C TYR A 228 16.59 -1.60 -20.49
N PHE A 229 16.43 -1.54 -19.16
CA PHE A 229 17.11 -0.55 -18.36
C PHE A 229 18.50 -1.06 -17.95
N ASP A 230 19.52 -0.33 -18.38
CA ASP A 230 20.92 -0.60 -18.04
C ASP A 230 21.33 0.35 -16.91
N ASP A 231 21.48 -0.17 -15.69
CA ASP A 231 21.75 0.67 -14.53
C ASP A 231 23.17 1.26 -14.59
N PRO A 232 23.34 2.59 -14.79
CA PRO A 232 24.65 3.19 -14.97
C PRO A 232 25.53 3.14 -13.71
N ARG A 233 24.96 2.80 -12.55
CA ARG A 233 25.68 2.66 -11.27
C ARG A 233 26.35 1.30 -11.15
N LEU A 234 25.83 0.30 -11.85
CA LEU A 234 26.40 -1.03 -11.91
C LEU A 234 27.36 -1.03 -13.09
N SER A 235 28.62 -0.67 -12.85
CA SER A 235 29.65 -0.79 -13.88
C SER A 235 29.65 -2.23 -14.40
N HIS A 236 29.28 -2.44 -15.66
CA HIS A 236 29.31 -3.76 -16.27
C HIS A 236 30.77 -4.24 -16.36
N THR A 237 31.06 -5.35 -15.70
CA THR A 237 32.09 -6.31 -16.15
C THR A 237 31.55 -7.14 -17.30
#